data_AF-A0A388Q043-F1
#
_entry.id   AF-A0A388Q043-F1
#
_cell.length_a   1.000
_cell.length_b   1.000
_cell.length_c   1.000
_cell.angle_alpha   90.00
_cell.angle_beta   90.00
_cell.angle_gamma   90.00
#
_symmetry.space_group_name_H-M   'P 1'
#
loop_
_entity.id
_entity.type
_entity.pdbx_description
1 polymer ?
#
loop_
_entity_poly.entity_id
_entity_poly.type
_entity_poly.pdbx_seq_one_letter_code
_entity_poly.pdbx_strand_id
1 'polypeptide(L)'
;MIFIVIFSSQFSSMSNQVLYITSGILFWFFFSNCTSQGVQSIVQASGLLKSVYIPAMFFPLAEVIGEIFNVMLALVVYFIIMHWFGMVYTLNLFWVLPILLLFAVFSFSITLILSALNVFYRDVGILWNTIQPAIST
;
A
#
# COMPACT_ATOMS: atom_id res chain seq x y z
N MET A 1 11.21 -2.35 -6.66
CA MET A 1 12.24 -2.51 -7.72
C MET A 1 12.12 -1.46 -8.84
N ILE A 2 10.95 -1.17 -9.40
CA ILE A 2 10.82 -0.13 -10.45
C ILE A 2 11.09 1.31 -9.94
N PHE A 3 10.77 1.64 -8.67
CA PHE A 3 11.05 2.96 -8.07
C PHE A 3 12.50 3.17 -7.67
N ILE A 4 13.20 2.07 -7.36
CA ILE A 4 14.64 2.08 -7.09
C ILE A 4 15.40 2.57 -8.32
N VAL A 5 14.96 2.18 -9.51
CA VAL A 5 15.58 2.59 -10.78
C VAL A 5 15.37 4.08 -11.06
N ILE A 6 14.21 4.65 -10.72
CA ILE A 6 13.89 6.06 -10.98
C ILE A 6 14.66 6.98 -10.01
N PHE A 7 14.81 6.60 -8.74
CA PHE A 7 15.53 7.39 -7.73
C PHE A 7 17.05 7.15 -7.72
N SER A 8 17.52 6.01 -8.25
CA SER A 8 18.96 5.69 -8.42
C SER A 8 19.71 6.76 -9.25
N SER A 9 19.04 7.39 -10.21
CA SER A 9 19.63 8.39 -11.11
C SER A 9 20.01 9.73 -10.42
N GLN A 10 19.68 9.97 -9.15
CA GLN A 10 19.95 11.25 -8.47
C GLN A 10 20.71 11.18 -7.14
N PHE A 11 21.06 10.00 -6.62
CA PHE A 11 21.51 9.90 -5.22
C PHE A 11 22.89 9.29 -5.07
N SER A 12 23.92 10.11 -5.31
CA SER A 12 25.34 9.77 -5.12
C SER A 12 25.95 10.25 -3.79
N SER A 13 25.15 10.77 -2.83
CA SER A 13 25.65 11.32 -1.56
C SER A 13 24.95 10.68 -0.34
N MET A 14 25.73 10.34 0.71
CA MET A 14 25.29 9.61 1.92
C MET A 14 24.05 10.19 2.63
N SER A 15 23.71 11.47 2.43
CA SER A 15 22.50 12.11 2.98
C SER A 15 21.19 11.62 2.35
N ASN A 16 21.23 11.07 1.13
CA ASN A 16 20.03 10.76 0.35
C ASN A 16 19.55 9.32 0.53
N GLN A 17 20.35 8.50 1.23
CA GLN A 17 20.08 7.08 1.44
C GLN A 17 18.92 6.85 2.42
N VAL A 18 18.72 7.75 3.39
CA VAL A 18 17.58 7.70 4.33
C VAL A 18 16.27 7.89 3.58
N LEU A 19 16.17 8.92 2.74
CA LEU A 19 14.97 9.17 1.92
C LEU A 19 14.71 8.02 0.94
N TYR A 20 15.78 7.45 0.37
CA TYR A 20 15.70 6.26 -0.47
C TYR A 20 15.07 5.08 0.26
N ILE A 21 15.51 4.76 1.49
CA ILE A 21 14.95 3.66 2.29
C ILE A 21 13.51 3.98 2.73
N THR A 22 13.24 5.20 3.20
CA THR A 22 11.91 5.63 3.64
C THR A 22 10.88 5.51 2.52
N SER A 23 11.24 5.84 1.28
CA SER A 23 10.32 5.69 0.14
C SER A 23 9.89 4.23 -0.06
N GLY A 24 10.84 3.28 -0.01
CA GLY A 24 10.54 1.85 -0.16
C GLY A 24 9.66 1.31 0.96
N ILE A 25 9.95 1.73 2.20
CA ILE A 25 9.18 1.34 3.38
C ILE A 25 7.75 1.87 3.33
N LEU A 26 7.52 3.09 2.84
CA LEU A 26 6.20 3.69 2.73
C LEU A 26 5.31 2.88 1.76
N PHE A 27 5.86 2.45 0.62
CA PHE A 27 5.13 1.59 -0.32
C PHE A 27 4.90 0.18 0.23
N TRP A 28 5.86 -0.38 0.96
CA TRP A 28 5.67 -1.67 1.61
C TRP A 28 4.52 -1.61 2.62
N PHE A 29 4.48 -0.57 3.46
CA PHE A 29 3.39 -0.37 4.41
C PHE A 29 2.04 -0.23 3.73
N PHE A 30 1.96 0.54 2.64
CA PHE A 30 0.73 0.62 1.85
C PHE A 30 0.22 -0.75 1.38
N PHE A 31 1.11 -1.55 0.77
CA PHE A 31 0.76 -2.87 0.28
C PHE A 31 0.36 -3.82 1.41
N SER A 32 1.18 -3.85 2.46
CA SER A 32 0.96 -4.61 3.71
C SER A 32 -0.43 -4.32 4.28
N ASN A 33 -0.75 -3.04 4.48
CA ASN A 33 -2.01 -2.62 5.08
C ASN A 33 -3.20 -2.92 4.18
N CYS A 34 -3.14 -2.56 2.89
CA CYS A 34 -4.19 -2.85 1.91
C CYS A 34 -4.55 -4.33 1.92
N THR A 35 -3.54 -5.20 1.88
CA THR A 35 -3.77 -6.63 1.76
C THR A 35 -4.24 -7.22 3.09
N SER A 36 -3.61 -6.87 4.22
CA SER A 36 -3.99 -7.40 5.54
C SER A 36 -5.42 -7.01 5.93
N GLN A 37 -5.77 -5.72 5.80
CA GLN A 37 -7.12 -5.23 6.13
C GLN A 37 -8.14 -5.70 5.09
N GLY A 38 -7.80 -5.61 3.80
CA GLY A 38 -8.70 -6.02 2.73
C GLY A 38 -9.04 -7.52 2.73
N VAL A 39 -8.10 -8.40 3.09
CA VAL A 39 -8.37 -9.85 3.26
C VAL A 39 -9.41 -10.10 4.36
N GLN A 40 -9.35 -9.35 5.47
CA GLN A 40 -10.27 -9.53 6.59
C GLN A 40 -11.60 -8.79 6.41
N SER A 41 -11.64 -7.74 5.59
CA SER A 41 -12.80 -6.85 5.40
C SER A 41 -14.11 -7.60 5.13
N ILE A 42 -14.09 -8.60 4.25
CA ILE A 42 -15.29 -9.37 3.89
C ILE A 42 -15.79 -10.23 5.06
N VAL A 43 -14.87 -10.83 5.83
CA VAL A 43 -15.22 -11.68 6.98
C VAL A 43 -15.72 -10.83 8.15
N GLN A 44 -15.09 -9.69 8.40
CA GLN A 44 -15.50 -8.75 9.44
C GLN A 44 -16.85 -8.10 9.12
N ALA A 45 -17.10 -7.75 7.86
CA ALA A 45 -18.37 -7.17 7.42
C ALA A 45 -19.48 -8.20 7.11
N SER A 46 -19.24 -9.50 7.37
CA SER A 46 -20.21 -10.58 7.13
C SER A 46 -21.54 -10.39 7.88
N GLY A 47 -21.55 -9.67 9.01
CA GLY A 47 -22.77 -9.29 9.73
C GLY A 47 -23.63 -8.27 8.98
N LEU A 48 -23.02 -7.34 8.24
CA LEU A 48 -23.70 -6.32 7.42
C LEU A 48 -24.18 -6.88 6.08
N LEU A 49 -23.44 -7.84 5.51
CA LEU A 49 -23.87 -8.60 4.32
C LEU A 49 -25.21 -9.33 4.51
N LYS A 50 -25.57 -9.64 5.77
CA LYS A 50 -26.82 -10.32 6.12
C LYS A 50 -28.01 -9.37 6.29
N SER A 51 -27.76 -8.07 6.49
CA SER A 51 -28.79 -7.04 6.67
C SER A 51 -29.04 -6.20 5.42
N VAL A 52 -28.05 -6.06 4.52
CA VAL A 52 -28.17 -5.34 3.25
C VAL A 52 -27.48 -6.13 2.14
N TYR A 53 -28.19 -6.38 1.03
CA TYR A 53 -27.70 -7.13 -0.12
C TYR A 53 -26.69 -6.29 -0.93
N ILE A 54 -25.43 -6.22 -0.48
CA ILE A 54 -24.34 -5.51 -1.16
C ILE A 54 -23.33 -6.54 -1.69
N PRO A 55 -22.83 -6.40 -2.93
CA PRO A 55 -21.78 -7.28 -3.46
C PRO A 55 -20.54 -7.23 -2.57
N ALA A 56 -19.96 -8.39 -2.25
CA ALA A 56 -18.80 -8.51 -1.37
C ALA A 56 -17.54 -7.75 -1.87
N MET A 57 -17.52 -7.33 -3.14
CA MET A 57 -16.45 -6.56 -3.77
C MET A 57 -16.29 -5.14 -3.19
N PHE A 58 -17.35 -4.56 -2.60
CA PHE A 58 -17.30 -3.20 -2.05
C PHE A 58 -16.47 -3.09 -0.77
N PHE A 59 -16.33 -4.18 0.00
CA PHE A 59 -15.56 -4.14 1.27
C PHE A 59 -14.06 -4.00 1.03
N PRO A 60 -13.40 -4.84 0.19
CA PRO A 60 -11.99 -4.62 -0.15
C PRO A 60 -11.74 -3.29 -0.85
N LEU A 61 -12.70 -2.80 -1.63
CA LEU A 61 -12.60 -1.50 -2.29
C LEU A 61 -12.57 -0.34 -1.28
N ALA A 62 -13.43 -0.39 -0.26
CA ALA A 62 -13.47 0.61 0.79
C ALA A 62 -12.14 0.66 1.57
N GLU A 63 -11.56 -0.49 1.90
CA GLU A 63 -10.26 -0.58 2.58
C GLU A 63 -9.13 0.02 1.73
N VAL A 64 -9.06 -0.33 0.44
CA VAL A 64 -8.01 0.21 -0.45
C VAL A 64 -8.15 1.72 -0.62
N ILE A 65 -9.38 2.23 -0.71
CA ILE A 65 -9.60 3.68 -0.74
C ILE A 65 -9.11 4.33 0.56
N GLY A 66 -9.41 3.73 1.73
CA GLY A 66 -8.92 4.20 3.02
C GLY A 66 -7.39 4.25 3.09
N GLU A 67 -6.71 3.21 2.61
CA GLU A 67 -5.25 3.15 2.58
C GLU A 67 -4.63 4.10 1.55
N ILE A 68 -5.32 4.41 0.45
CA ILE A 68 -4.88 5.47 -0.48
C ILE A 68 -4.85 6.82 0.23
N PHE A 69 -5.88 7.15 1.04
CA PHE A 69 -5.87 8.36 1.86
C PHE A 69 -4.74 8.36 2.89
N ASN A 70 -4.48 7.21 3.52
CA ASN A 70 -3.37 7.05 4.47
C ASN A 70 -2.01 7.35 3.80
N VAL A 71 -1.75 6.75 2.65
CA VAL A 71 -0.52 7.01 1.89
C VAL A 71 -0.42 8.43 1.39
N MET A 72 -1.52 9.07 1.01
CA MET A 72 -1.50 10.49 0.65
C MET A 72 -1.03 11.36 1.82
N LEU A 73 -1.50 11.10 3.04
CA LEU A 73 -1.03 11.80 4.24
C LEU A 73 0.45 11.50 4.52
N ALA A 74 0.87 10.24 4.40
CA ALA A 74 2.26 9.84 4.58
C ALA A 74 3.19 10.50 3.54
N LEU A 75 2.72 10.67 2.30
CA LEU A 75 3.45 11.38 1.24
C LEU A 75 3.62 12.87 1.56
N VAL A 76 2.60 13.52 2.12
CA VAL A 76 2.72 14.92 2.56
C VAL A 76 3.82 15.07 3.60
N VAL A 77 3.85 14.19 4.61
CA VAL A 77 4.90 14.18 5.64
C VAL A 77 6.27 13.92 5.01
N TYR A 78 6.35 12.99 4.06
CA TYR A 78 7.58 12.69 3.33
C TYR A 78 8.10 13.91 2.54
N PHE A 79 7.23 14.72 1.95
CA PHE A 79 7.63 15.97 1.28
C PHE A 79 8.15 17.04 2.24
N ILE A 80 7.58 17.14 3.45
CA ILE A 80 8.07 18.06 4.49
C ILE A 80 9.49 17.67 4.92
N ILE A 81 9.73 16.36 5.10
CA ILE A 81 11.06 15.83 5.45
C ILE A 81 12.06 16.09 4.31
N MET A 82 11.66 15.88 3.04
CA MET A 82 12.49 16.24 1.88
C MET A 82 12.91 17.72 1.88
N HIS A 83 11.99 18.61 2.24
CA HIS A 83 12.26 20.05 2.29
C HIS A 83 13.32 20.38 3.34
N TRP A 84 13.21 19.78 4.53
CA TRP A 84 14.19 19.96 5.63
C TRP A 84 15.59 19.43 5.28
N PHE A 85 15.68 18.39 4.47
CA PHE A 85 16.95 17.83 3.98
C PHE A 85 17.56 18.61 2.80
N GLY A 86 16.94 19.71 2.36
CA GLY A 86 17.51 20.60 1.34
C GLY A 86 17.50 20.03 -0.09
N MET A 87 16.65 19.05 -0.38
CA MET A 87 16.54 18.49 -1.74
C MET A 87 15.80 19.43 -2.69
N VAL A 88 16.33 19.56 -3.90
CA VAL A 88 15.70 20.33 -4.99
C VAL A 88 14.54 19.54 -5.57
N TYR A 89 13.33 20.10 -5.52
CA TYR A 89 12.14 19.54 -6.17
C TYR A 89 12.40 19.41 -7.69
N THR A 90 12.76 18.21 -8.12
CA THR A 90 12.92 17.90 -9.54
C THR A 90 11.57 17.47 -10.12
N LEU A 91 11.30 17.76 -11.39
CA LEU A 91 10.09 17.34 -12.13
C LEU A 91 9.75 15.84 -12.02
N ASN A 92 10.68 14.99 -11.60
CA ASN A 92 10.46 13.59 -11.25
C ASN A 92 9.43 13.37 -10.12
N LEU A 93 9.13 14.39 -9.29
CA LEU A 93 8.09 14.30 -8.26
C LEU A 93 6.71 14.01 -8.86
N PHE A 94 6.44 14.53 -10.07
CA PHE A 94 5.15 14.36 -10.73
C PHE A 94 4.90 12.92 -11.18
N TRP A 95 5.98 12.17 -11.43
CA TRP A 95 5.91 10.76 -11.80
C TRP A 95 5.49 9.87 -10.62
N VAL A 96 5.58 10.32 -9.37
CA VAL A 96 5.17 9.53 -8.20
C VAL A 96 3.66 9.27 -8.19
N LEU A 97 2.85 10.21 -8.67
CA LEU A 97 1.40 10.10 -8.64
C LEU A 97 0.83 8.99 -9.56
N PRO A 98 1.16 8.92 -10.87
CA PRO A 98 0.63 7.86 -11.76
C PRO A 98 1.12 6.47 -11.35
N ILE A 99 2.30 6.41 -10.77
CA ILE A 99 2.96 5.19 -10.30
C ILE A 99 2.30 4.61 -9.05
N LEU A 100 1.92 5.48 -8.12
CA LEU A 100 1.17 5.12 -6.94
C LEU A 100 -0.20 4.60 -7.33
N LEU A 101 -0.83 5.21 -8.33
CA LEU A 101 -2.11 4.77 -8.89
C LEU A 101 -2.01 3.36 -9.48
N LEU A 102 -0.98 3.10 -10.29
CA LEU A 102 -0.73 1.77 -10.86
C LEU A 102 -0.46 0.73 -9.77
N PHE A 103 0.32 1.10 -8.75
CA PHE A 103 0.59 0.24 -7.61
C PHE A 103 -0.65 -0.01 -6.74
N ALA A 104 -1.54 0.98 -6.60
CA ALA A 104 -2.81 0.85 -5.91
C ALA A 104 -3.74 -0.13 -6.64
N VAL A 105 -3.84 -0.05 -7.97
CA VAL A 105 -4.62 -1.01 -8.77
C VAL A 105 -4.05 -2.43 -8.65
N PHE A 106 -2.73 -2.56 -8.64
CA PHE A 106 -2.06 -3.84 -8.43
C PHE A 106 -2.36 -4.42 -7.04
N SER A 107 -2.21 -3.60 -5.99
CA SER A 107 -2.49 -3.97 -4.60
C SER A 107 -3.96 -4.36 -4.41
N PHE A 108 -4.88 -3.60 -5.02
CA PHE A 108 -6.31 -3.90 -5.04
C PHE A 108 -6.60 -5.25 -5.67
N SER A 109 -5.99 -5.54 -6.83
CA SER A 109 -6.21 -6.81 -7.54
C SER A 109 -5.78 -8.01 -6.71
N ILE A 110 -4.63 -7.94 -6.04
CA ILE A 110 -4.16 -8.99 -5.13
C ILE A 110 -5.10 -9.13 -3.94
N THR A 111 -5.44 -8.01 -3.31
CA THR A 111 -6.35 -7.96 -2.16
C THR A 111 -7.71 -8.56 -2.49
N LEU A 112 -8.22 -8.32 -3.71
CA LEU A 112 -9.45 -8.91 -4.20
C LEU A 112 -9.36 -10.45 -4.30
N ILE A 113 -8.29 -10.97 -4.89
CA ILE A 113 -8.08 -12.41 -5.05
C ILE A 113 -7.98 -13.08 -3.68
N LEU A 114 -7.19 -12.51 -2.77
CA LEU A 114 -6.99 -13.08 -1.44
C LEU A 114 -8.25 -12.99 -0.58
N SER A 115 -8.98 -11.87 -0.63
CA SER A 115 -10.23 -11.71 0.11
C SER A 115 -11.32 -12.67 -0.42
N ALA A 116 -11.42 -12.86 -1.73
CA ALA A 116 -12.28 -13.88 -2.32
C ALA A 116 -11.92 -15.30 -1.87
N LEU A 117 -10.62 -15.65 -1.86
CA LEU A 117 -10.15 -16.93 -1.33
C LEU A 117 -10.46 -17.10 0.16
N ASN A 118 -10.34 -16.04 0.96
CA ASN A 118 -10.62 -16.06 2.39
C ASN A 118 -12.10 -16.33 2.71
N VAL A 119 -13.02 -15.98 1.81
CA VAL A 119 -14.46 -16.30 1.95
C VAL A 119 -14.71 -17.80 1.81
N PHE A 120 -14.01 -18.49 0.90
CA PHE A 120 -14.11 -19.94 0.74
C PHE A 120 -13.28 -20.70 1.77
N TYR A 121 -12.09 -20.19 2.08
CA TYR A 121 -11.10 -20.80 2.97
C TYR A 121 -10.65 -19.80 4.01
N ARG A 122 -11.28 -19.84 5.19
CA ARG A 122 -11.03 -18.90 6.31
C ARG A 122 -9.58 -18.89 6.81
N ASP A 123 -8.83 -19.94 6.49
CA ASP A 123 -7.42 -20.09 6.87
C ASP A 123 -6.49 -19.23 6.00
N VAL A 124 -6.92 -18.80 4.81
CA VAL A 124 -6.11 -17.95 3.91
C VAL A 124 -5.78 -16.61 4.57
N GLY A 125 -6.74 -16.02 5.30
CA GLY A 125 -6.49 -14.80 6.05
C GLY A 125 -5.49 -14.96 7.19
N ILE A 126 -5.50 -16.12 7.87
CA ILE A 126 -4.58 -16.41 8.98
C ILE A 126 -3.17 -16.63 8.43
N LEU A 127 -3.05 -17.41 7.35
CA LEU A 127 -1.78 -17.68 6.67
C LEU A 127 -1.17 -16.40 6.09
N TRP A 128 -1.97 -15.55 5.46
CA TRP A 128 -1.47 -14.29 4.91
C TRP A 128 -0.91 -13.36 5.98
N ASN A 129 -1.64 -13.19 7.10
CA ASN A 129 -1.19 -12.34 8.20
C ASN A 129 0.05 -12.87 8.92
N THR A 130 0.33 -14.18 8.85
CA THR A 130 1.56 -14.77 9.41
C THR A 130 2.74 -14.71 8.44
N ILE A 131 2.50 -14.86 7.14
CA ILE A 131 3.56 -14.80 6.11
C ILE A 131 4.06 -13.37 5.91
N GLN A 132 3.18 -12.38 5.94
CA GLN A 132 3.52 -11.00 5.61
C GLN A 132 4.62 -10.37 6.49
N PRO A 133 4.64 -10.54 7.83
CA PRO A 133 5.77 -10.12 8.65
C PRO A 133 7.02 -10.99 8.45
N ALA A 134 6.87 -12.29 8.15
CA ALA A 134 8.00 -13.19 7.89
C ALA A 134 8.77 -12.86 6.60
N ILE A 135 8.13 -12.21 5.62
CA ILE A 135 8.78 -11.71 4.40
C ILE A 135 9.62 -10.45 4.68
N SER A 136 9.34 -9.74 5.79
CA SER A 136 10.00 -8.47 6.13
C SER A 136 11.21 -8.60 7.06
N THR A 137 11.45 -9.80 7.61
CA THR A 137 12.62 -10.17 8.44
C THR A 137 13.72 -10.82 7.61
#